data_AF-A0A199UGG0-F1
#
_entry.id   AF-A0A199UGG0-F1
#
_cell.length_a   1.000
_cell.length_b   1.000
_cell.length_c   1.000
_cell.angle_alpha   90.00
_cell.angle_beta   90.00
_cell.angle_gamma   90.00
#
_symmetry.space_group_name_H-M   'P 1'
#
loop_
_entity.id
_entity.type
_entity.pdbx_description
1 polymer ?
#
loop_
_entity_poly.entity_id
_entity_poly.type
_entity_poly.pdbx_seq_one_letter_code
_entity_poly.pdbx_strand_id
1 'polypeptide(L)'
;MDFECGDAGAWRAALGAYAARVETLAGAAASKRELLPLDSFYRGDLPLLLRRRGPKPFLSKSELLRVVQWKLSRGQWRPRLMGYAEALGEAEVEAASRAALAAIPDLARAVSELTALKGVGPATASAILAAFAPEIAPFMSDEAMMVAMGNKEYTLKHYLAFAEKLQKKAKELSVDGESFTPTDIERALWSSVVGSKALSSSEKDVPKADAKRSSKRKRKP
;
A
#
# COMPACT_ATOMS: atom_id res chain seq x y z
N MET A 1 10.98 -9.12 -6.63
CA MET A 1 10.23 -10.37 -6.88
C MET A 1 9.15 -10.05 -7.88
N ASP A 2 9.01 -10.90 -8.90
CA ASP A 2 8.07 -10.72 -10.00
C ASP A 2 6.72 -11.36 -9.65
N PHE A 3 5.64 -10.86 -10.27
CA PHE A 3 4.29 -11.36 -10.01
C PHE A 3 4.11 -12.84 -10.33
N GLU A 4 4.83 -13.35 -11.33
CA GLU A 4 4.76 -14.75 -11.78
C GLU A 4 5.51 -15.73 -10.86
N CYS A 5 6.15 -15.24 -9.80
CA CYS A 5 6.84 -16.09 -8.83
C CYS A 5 5.85 -17.04 -8.14
N GLY A 6 6.07 -18.36 -8.28
CA GLY A 6 5.29 -19.39 -7.61
C GLY A 6 5.87 -19.86 -6.27
N ASP A 7 7.02 -19.31 -5.84
CA ASP A 7 7.67 -19.69 -4.58
C ASP A 7 7.06 -18.95 -3.39
N ALA A 8 6.19 -19.63 -2.62
CA ALA A 8 5.58 -19.10 -1.41
C ALA A 8 6.61 -18.58 -0.38
N GLY A 9 7.81 -19.18 -0.32
CA GLY A 9 8.89 -18.71 0.54
C GLY A 9 9.36 -17.30 0.19
N ALA A 10 9.49 -16.98 -1.10
CA ALA A 10 9.82 -15.64 -1.57
C ALA A 10 8.72 -14.62 -1.22
N TRP A 11 7.44 -15.00 -1.34
CA TRP A 11 6.31 -14.16 -0.92
C TRP A 11 6.31 -13.90 0.58
N ARG A 12 6.58 -14.92 1.42
CA ARG A 12 6.72 -14.75 2.87
C ARG A 12 7.90 -13.86 3.23
N ALA A 13 9.05 -14.03 2.59
CA ALA A 13 10.22 -13.19 2.83
C ALA A 13 9.94 -11.72 2.48
N ALA A 14 9.29 -11.47 1.34
CA ALA A 14 8.90 -10.13 0.93
C ALA A 14 7.86 -9.51 1.89
N LEU A 15 6.87 -10.28 2.33
CA LEU A 15 5.89 -9.84 3.30
C LEU A 15 6.53 -9.56 4.67
N GLY A 16 7.42 -10.44 5.14
CA GLY A 16 8.14 -10.30 6.41
C GLY A 16 9.06 -9.08 6.44
N ALA A 17 9.58 -8.66 5.29
CA ALA A 17 10.38 -7.44 5.17
C ALA A 17 9.55 -6.14 5.32
N TYR A 18 8.20 -6.21 5.29
CA TYR A 18 7.33 -5.02 5.26
C TYR A 18 7.64 -4.01 6.36
N ALA A 19 7.75 -4.46 7.62
CA ALA A 19 8.01 -3.56 8.74
C ALA A 19 9.32 -2.77 8.55
N ALA A 20 10.40 -3.45 8.20
CA ALA A 20 11.69 -2.81 7.92
C ALA A 20 11.62 -1.84 6.72
N ARG A 21 10.79 -2.15 5.70
CA ARG A 21 10.56 -1.23 4.56
C ARG A 21 9.82 0.03 4.98
N VAL A 22 8.82 -0.09 5.86
CA VAL A 22 8.10 1.06 6.42
C VAL A 22 9.03 1.94 7.25
N GLU A 23 9.86 1.35 8.10
CA GLU A 23 10.87 2.09 8.90
C GLU A 23 11.87 2.85 8.01
N THR A 24 12.43 2.16 7.02
CA THR A 24 13.35 2.78 6.05
C THR A 24 12.67 3.95 5.33
N LEU A 25 11.42 3.76 4.90
CA LEU A 25 10.66 4.77 4.18
C LEU A 25 10.30 5.96 5.08
N ALA A 26 9.98 5.72 6.36
CA ALA A 26 9.69 6.77 7.33
C ALA A 26 10.92 7.66 7.61
N GLY A 27 12.12 7.07 7.59
CA GLY A 27 13.39 7.78 7.72
C GLY A 27 13.85 8.54 6.47
N ALA A 28 13.30 8.22 5.30
CA ALA A 28 13.80 8.73 4.02
C ALA A 28 13.48 10.23 3.76
N ALA A 29 12.42 10.77 4.37
CA ALA A 29 12.03 12.17 4.18
C ALA A 29 11.18 12.70 5.34
N ALA A 30 11.24 14.00 5.60
CA ALA A 30 10.43 14.65 6.64
C ALA A 30 8.91 14.44 6.45
N SER A 31 8.44 14.40 5.19
CA SER A 31 7.03 14.14 4.85
C SER A 31 6.54 12.72 5.19
N LYS A 32 7.45 11.81 5.57
CA LYS A 32 7.17 10.40 5.87
C LYS A 32 7.34 10.05 7.35
N ARG A 33 7.67 11.02 8.22
CA ARG A 33 7.88 10.79 9.67
C ARG A 33 6.68 10.16 10.37
N GLU A 34 5.48 10.57 10.00
CA GLU A 34 4.24 10.03 10.57
C GLU A 34 3.88 8.63 10.06
N LEU A 35 4.64 8.07 9.09
CA LEU A 35 4.28 6.80 8.48
C LEU A 35 4.25 5.64 9.48
N LEU A 36 5.17 5.58 10.44
CA LEU A 36 5.20 4.51 11.45
C LEU A 36 3.93 4.47 12.32
N PRO A 37 3.55 5.55 13.02
CA PRO A 37 2.32 5.54 13.81
C PRO A 37 1.06 5.38 12.95
N LEU A 38 1.05 5.91 11.72
CA LEU A 38 -0.06 5.73 10.78
C LEU A 38 -0.20 4.29 10.30
N ASP A 39 0.91 3.60 10.03
CA ASP A 39 0.92 2.20 9.59
C ASP A 39 0.51 1.26 10.72
N SER A 40 0.98 1.53 11.95
CA SER A 40 0.53 0.81 13.15
C SER A 40 -0.98 0.89 13.32
N PHE A 41 -1.54 2.10 13.22
CA PHE A 41 -2.98 2.31 13.26
C PHE A 41 -3.71 1.59 12.13
N TYR A 42 -3.26 1.77 10.89
CA TYR A 42 -3.94 1.22 9.72
C TYR A 42 -3.98 -0.32 9.73
N ARG A 43 -2.89 -0.98 10.16
CA ARG A 43 -2.80 -2.45 10.15
C ARG A 43 -3.26 -3.11 11.45
N GLY A 44 -3.16 -2.42 12.58
CA GLY A 44 -3.50 -2.96 13.90
C GLY A 44 -4.86 -2.46 14.38
N ASP A 45 -4.95 -1.17 14.69
CA ASP A 45 -6.09 -0.58 15.38
C ASP A 45 -7.35 -0.53 14.51
N LEU A 46 -7.23 -0.04 13.28
CA LEU A 46 -8.37 0.21 12.40
C LEU A 46 -9.21 -1.05 12.11
N PRO A 47 -8.62 -2.20 11.73
CA PRO A 47 -9.38 -3.44 11.55
C PRO A 47 -10.14 -3.86 12.82
N LEU A 48 -9.55 -3.68 14.00
CA LEU A 48 -10.19 -3.99 15.28
C LEU A 48 -11.35 -3.04 15.59
N LEU A 49 -11.17 -1.74 15.33
CA LEU A 49 -12.20 -0.71 15.50
C LEU A 49 -13.41 -0.99 14.60
N LEU A 50 -13.18 -1.30 13.32
CA LEU A 50 -14.22 -1.63 12.37
C LEU A 50 -15.00 -2.88 12.81
N ARG A 51 -14.30 -3.96 13.18
CA ARG A 51 -14.93 -5.20 13.65
C ARG A 51 -15.76 -5.00 14.92
N ARG A 52 -15.28 -4.19 15.87
CA ARG A 52 -15.99 -3.90 17.13
C ARG A 52 -17.33 -3.18 16.91
N ARG A 53 -17.50 -2.47 15.79
CA ARG A 53 -18.75 -1.80 15.40
C ARG A 53 -19.75 -2.72 14.69
N GLY A 54 -19.50 -4.02 14.67
CA GLY A 54 -20.47 -5.02 14.18
C GLY A 54 -21.81 -4.94 14.93
N PRO A 55 -22.94 -5.28 14.29
CA PRO A 55 -23.08 -5.88 12.95
C PRO A 55 -23.06 -4.87 11.80
N LYS A 56 -23.04 -3.55 12.07
CA LYS A 56 -23.05 -2.50 11.04
C LYS A 56 -21.76 -1.67 11.14
N PRO A 57 -20.61 -2.22 10.71
CA PRO A 57 -19.34 -1.52 10.79
C PRO A 57 -19.36 -0.25 9.94
N PHE A 58 -18.58 0.75 10.36
CA PHE A 58 -18.45 2.04 9.68
C PHE A 58 -17.13 2.69 10.07
N LEU A 59 -16.70 3.64 9.23
CA LEU A 59 -15.53 4.48 9.45
C LEU A 59 -15.99 5.84 9.99
N SER A 60 -15.33 6.35 11.03
CA SER A 60 -15.52 7.76 11.43
C SER A 60 -14.74 8.70 10.50
N LYS A 61 -15.06 9.99 10.50
CA LYS A 61 -14.28 10.99 9.75
C LYS A 61 -12.82 11.04 10.21
N SER A 62 -12.59 10.97 11.53
CA SER A 62 -11.23 10.99 12.10
C SER A 62 -10.40 9.79 11.64
N GLU A 63 -11.02 8.62 11.47
CA GLU A 63 -10.37 7.43 10.93
C GLU A 63 -10.11 7.55 9.42
N LEU A 64 -11.08 8.09 8.65
CA LEU A 64 -10.88 8.39 7.24
C LEU A 64 -9.66 9.29 7.01
N LEU A 65 -9.52 10.35 7.81
CA LEU A 65 -8.37 11.26 7.73
C LEU A 65 -7.05 10.52 7.96
N ARG A 66 -6.99 9.63 8.96
CA ARG A 66 -5.79 8.81 9.22
C ARG A 66 -5.52 7.83 8.09
N VAL A 67 -6.53 7.22 7.47
CA VAL A 67 -6.38 6.35 6.30
C VAL A 67 -5.82 7.14 5.10
N VAL A 68 -6.34 8.33 4.84
CA VAL A 68 -5.84 9.19 3.75
C VAL A 68 -4.40 9.61 4.04
N GLN A 69 -4.09 10.03 5.27
CA GLN A 69 -2.74 10.40 5.68
C GLN A 69 -1.77 9.23 5.54
N TRP A 70 -2.13 8.04 6.03
CA TRP A 70 -1.34 6.81 5.88
C TRP A 70 -1.03 6.53 4.41
N LYS A 71 -2.05 6.54 3.55
CA LYS A 71 -1.91 6.28 2.11
C LYS A 71 -0.95 7.28 1.46
N LEU A 72 -1.07 8.56 1.78
CA LEU A 72 -0.21 9.61 1.22
C LEU A 72 1.24 9.52 1.73
N SER A 73 1.43 9.11 2.99
CA SER A 73 2.77 8.89 3.57
C SER A 73 3.43 7.60 3.03
N ARG A 74 2.65 6.52 2.82
CA ARG A 74 3.15 5.25 2.26
C ARG A 74 3.49 5.38 0.77
N GLY A 75 2.66 6.10 0.02
CA GLY A 75 2.81 6.31 -1.42
C GLY A 75 3.37 7.67 -1.80
N GLN A 76 2.78 8.25 -2.85
CA GLN A 76 3.09 9.60 -3.34
C GLN A 76 2.26 10.65 -2.58
N TRP A 77 2.96 11.63 -2.00
CA TRP A 77 2.32 12.73 -1.29
C TRP A 77 1.56 13.66 -2.23
N ARG A 78 0.26 13.85 -1.97
CA ARG A 78 -0.64 14.72 -2.74
C ARG A 78 -1.51 15.55 -1.77
N PRO A 79 -1.04 16.72 -1.31
CA PRO A 79 -1.65 17.48 -0.21
C PRO A 79 -3.13 17.81 -0.42
N ARG A 80 -3.53 18.05 -1.68
CA ARG A 80 -4.91 18.41 -2.04
C ARG A 80 -5.93 17.34 -1.62
N LEU A 81 -5.53 16.07 -1.50
CA LEU A 81 -6.44 15.00 -1.11
C LEU A 81 -6.86 15.08 0.37
N MET A 82 -6.01 15.61 1.26
CA MET A 82 -6.38 15.82 2.66
C MET A 82 -7.51 16.84 2.81
N GLY A 83 -7.45 17.95 2.07
CA GLY A 83 -8.46 19.00 2.15
C GLY A 83 -9.87 18.53 1.76
N TYR A 84 -9.99 17.54 0.86
CA TYR A 84 -11.29 16.94 0.57
C TYR A 84 -11.81 16.10 1.75
N ALA A 85 -10.97 15.26 2.35
CA ALA A 85 -11.37 14.44 3.50
C ALA A 85 -11.71 15.30 4.73
N GLU A 86 -11.01 16.42 4.94
CA GLU A 86 -11.31 17.39 6.00
C GLU A 86 -12.65 18.10 5.80
N ALA A 87 -13.06 18.31 4.55
CA ALA A 87 -14.33 18.96 4.21
C ALA A 87 -15.56 18.05 4.31
N LEU A 88 -15.39 16.72 4.37
CA LEU A 88 -16.51 15.77 4.49
C LEU A 88 -17.21 15.87 5.85
N GLY A 89 -18.52 15.59 5.87
CA GLY A 89 -19.29 15.52 7.12
C GLY A 89 -19.15 14.15 7.81
N GLU A 90 -19.24 14.11 9.14
CA GLU A 90 -19.19 12.85 9.91
C GLU A 90 -20.27 11.86 9.42
N ALA A 91 -21.52 12.32 9.35
CA ALA A 91 -22.66 11.49 8.92
C ALA A 91 -22.52 10.99 7.47
N GLU A 92 -21.89 11.77 6.59
CA GLU A 92 -21.64 11.39 5.20
C GLU A 92 -20.63 10.23 5.13
N VAL A 93 -19.52 10.35 5.87
CA VAL A 93 -18.48 9.31 5.95
C VAL A 93 -19.03 8.04 6.56
N GLU A 94 -19.79 8.14 7.67
CA GLU A 94 -20.40 6.97 8.30
C GLU A 94 -21.40 6.28 7.37
N ALA A 95 -22.27 7.03 6.68
CA ALA A 95 -23.28 6.46 5.80
C ALA A 95 -22.65 5.72 4.61
N ALA A 96 -21.72 6.37 3.90
CA ALA A 96 -21.04 5.78 2.75
C ALA A 96 -20.21 4.55 3.13
N SER A 97 -19.43 4.65 4.22
CA SER A 97 -18.64 3.51 4.69
C SER A 97 -19.51 2.35 5.16
N ARG A 98 -20.61 2.62 5.87
CA ARG A 98 -21.54 1.56 6.30
C ARG A 98 -22.15 0.82 5.11
N ALA A 99 -22.59 1.54 4.09
CA ALA A 99 -23.12 0.95 2.86
C ALA A 99 -22.05 0.11 2.13
N ALA A 100 -20.83 0.63 2.03
CA ALA A 100 -19.71 -0.03 1.39
C ALA A 100 -19.29 -1.33 2.09
N LEU A 101 -19.13 -1.30 3.41
CA LEU A 101 -18.70 -2.48 4.17
C LEU A 101 -19.79 -3.56 4.20
N ALA A 102 -21.07 -3.17 4.17
CA ALA A 102 -22.19 -4.10 4.04
C ALA A 102 -22.31 -4.73 2.64
N ALA A 103 -21.68 -4.14 1.62
CA ALA A 103 -21.72 -4.66 0.26
C ALA A 103 -20.73 -5.81 0.02
N ILE A 104 -19.72 -5.98 0.88
CA ILE A 104 -18.75 -7.08 0.78
C ILE A 104 -19.48 -8.44 0.82
N PRO A 105 -19.20 -9.38 -0.12
CA PRO A 105 -18.03 -9.46 -1.00
C PRO A 105 -18.13 -8.73 -2.36
N ASP A 106 -19.18 -7.97 -2.65
CA ASP A 106 -19.30 -7.19 -3.90
C ASP A 106 -18.39 -5.95 -3.88
N LEU A 107 -17.17 -6.11 -4.41
CA LEU A 107 -16.19 -5.04 -4.51
C LEU A 107 -16.64 -3.90 -5.43
N ALA A 108 -17.42 -4.20 -6.47
CA ALA A 108 -17.85 -3.17 -7.42
C ALA A 108 -18.80 -2.19 -6.73
N ARG A 109 -19.78 -2.73 -5.99
CA ARG A 109 -20.69 -1.95 -5.16
C ARG A 109 -19.95 -1.27 -4.01
N ALA A 110 -19.12 -2.00 -3.26
CA ALA A 110 -18.40 -1.45 -2.11
C ALA A 110 -17.53 -0.23 -2.46
N VAL A 111 -16.80 -0.30 -3.58
CA VAL A 111 -16.02 0.85 -4.06
C VAL A 111 -16.93 1.99 -4.50
N SER A 112 -18.03 1.68 -5.22
CA SER A 112 -18.97 2.70 -5.69
C SER A 112 -19.55 3.53 -4.54
N GLU A 113 -19.97 2.89 -3.45
CA GLU A 113 -20.48 3.54 -2.23
C GLU A 113 -19.44 4.49 -1.61
N LEU A 114 -18.17 4.10 -1.54
CA LEU A 114 -17.10 4.96 -1.01
C LEU A 114 -16.73 6.10 -1.97
N THR A 115 -16.78 5.86 -3.29
CA THR A 115 -16.43 6.88 -4.29
C THR A 115 -17.51 7.96 -4.47
N ALA A 116 -18.67 7.80 -3.84
CA ALA A 116 -19.64 8.88 -3.70
C ALA A 116 -19.11 10.03 -2.85
N LEU A 117 -18.19 9.77 -1.91
CA LEU A 117 -17.53 10.79 -1.09
C LEU A 117 -16.57 11.61 -1.94
N LYS A 118 -16.72 12.94 -1.92
CA LYS A 118 -15.84 13.84 -2.66
C LYS A 118 -14.38 13.66 -2.22
N GLY A 119 -13.50 13.42 -3.18
CA GLY A 119 -12.07 13.21 -2.95
C GLY A 119 -11.68 11.78 -2.58
N VAL A 120 -12.64 10.87 -2.43
CA VAL A 120 -12.40 9.43 -2.29
C VAL A 120 -12.51 8.79 -3.67
N GLY A 121 -11.37 8.41 -4.25
CA GLY A 121 -11.31 7.60 -5.48
C GLY A 121 -11.12 6.11 -5.19
N PRO A 122 -11.09 5.25 -6.23
CA PRO A 122 -10.90 3.79 -6.08
C PRO A 122 -9.71 3.41 -5.21
N ALA A 123 -8.59 4.14 -5.33
CA ALA A 123 -7.44 3.87 -4.49
C ALA A 123 -7.69 4.13 -2.99
N THR A 124 -8.40 5.21 -2.62
CA THR A 124 -8.72 5.44 -1.19
C THR A 124 -9.78 4.46 -0.71
N ALA A 125 -10.80 4.19 -1.53
CA ALA A 125 -11.81 3.18 -1.23
C ALA A 125 -11.18 1.81 -0.95
N SER A 126 -10.26 1.36 -1.81
CA SER A 126 -9.56 0.09 -1.65
C SER A 126 -8.75 -0.02 -0.35
N ALA A 127 -8.23 1.10 0.18
CA ALA A 127 -7.51 1.10 1.47
C ALA A 127 -8.48 0.81 2.63
N ILE A 128 -9.65 1.45 2.61
CA ILE A 128 -10.70 1.23 3.62
C ILE A 128 -11.17 -0.23 3.56
N LEU A 129 -11.43 -0.74 2.35
CA LEU A 129 -11.87 -2.12 2.16
C LEU A 129 -10.80 -3.15 2.57
N ALA A 130 -9.52 -2.89 2.27
CA ALA A 130 -8.43 -3.78 2.67
C ALA A 130 -8.21 -3.85 4.19
N ALA A 131 -8.48 -2.76 4.91
CA ALA A 131 -8.44 -2.77 6.37
C ALA A 131 -9.61 -3.56 6.98
N PHE A 132 -10.76 -3.63 6.30
CA PHE A 132 -11.95 -4.31 6.78
C PHE A 132 -12.00 -5.80 6.42
N ALA A 133 -11.76 -6.12 5.15
CA ALA A 133 -11.91 -7.45 4.56
C ALA A 133 -10.64 -7.81 3.77
N PRO A 134 -9.48 -7.98 4.43
CA PRO A 134 -8.19 -8.22 3.77
C PRO A 134 -8.18 -9.48 2.89
N GLU A 135 -9.00 -10.47 3.23
CA GLU A 135 -9.22 -11.73 2.51
C GLU A 135 -9.96 -11.56 1.17
N ILE A 136 -10.60 -10.40 0.95
CA ILE A 136 -11.38 -10.09 -0.26
C ILE A 136 -10.74 -8.91 -1.02
N ALA A 137 -10.45 -7.82 -0.33
CA ALA A 137 -10.05 -6.55 -0.93
C ALA A 137 -8.55 -6.29 -0.73
N PRO A 138 -7.73 -6.27 -1.80
CA PRO A 138 -6.39 -5.72 -1.71
C PRO A 138 -6.41 -4.19 -1.79
N PHE A 139 -5.40 -3.55 -1.21
CA PHE A 139 -5.17 -2.12 -1.41
C PHE A 139 -4.58 -1.85 -2.80
N MET A 140 -5.10 -0.85 -3.50
CA MET A 140 -4.64 -0.45 -4.83
C MET A 140 -3.38 0.43 -4.75
N SER A 141 -2.25 -0.14 -4.30
CA SER A 141 -0.98 0.58 -4.26
C SER A 141 -0.35 0.69 -5.65
N ASP A 142 0.31 1.81 -5.88
CA ASP A 142 1.05 2.10 -7.12
C ASP A 142 2.10 1.03 -7.43
N GLU A 143 2.83 0.57 -6.40
CA GLU A 143 3.84 -0.48 -6.51
C GLU A 143 3.22 -1.81 -6.95
N ALA A 144 2.16 -2.25 -6.28
CA ALA A 144 1.51 -3.52 -6.61
C ALA A 144 0.84 -3.47 -7.98
N MET A 145 0.19 -2.35 -8.36
CA MET A 145 -0.39 -2.19 -9.69
C MET A 145 0.65 -2.26 -10.80
N MET A 146 1.80 -1.59 -10.64
CA MET A 146 2.86 -1.67 -11.66
C MET A 146 3.36 -3.10 -11.84
N VAL A 147 3.52 -3.87 -10.76
CA VAL A 147 4.03 -5.24 -10.85
C VAL A 147 2.95 -6.21 -11.36
N ALA A 148 1.72 -6.10 -10.89
CA ALA A 148 0.65 -7.03 -11.26
C ALA A 148 -0.01 -6.68 -12.60
N MET A 149 -0.14 -5.40 -12.95
CA MET A 149 -0.92 -4.94 -14.10
C MET A 149 -0.07 -4.26 -15.19
N GLY A 150 1.15 -3.84 -14.88
CA GLY A 150 2.04 -3.14 -15.81
C GLY A 150 1.73 -1.66 -16.03
N ASN A 151 0.65 -1.14 -15.45
CA ASN A 151 0.27 0.27 -15.51
C ASN A 151 -0.43 0.73 -14.21
N LYS A 152 -0.76 2.02 -14.12
CA LYS A 152 -1.50 2.61 -12.99
C LYS A 152 -2.72 3.36 -13.50
N GLU A 153 -3.88 2.73 -13.43
CA GLU A 153 -5.15 3.39 -13.74
C GLU A 153 -6.06 3.40 -12.52
N TYR A 154 -6.48 4.59 -12.10
CA TYR A 154 -7.28 4.77 -10.88
C TYR A 154 -8.79 4.69 -11.17
N THR A 155 -9.22 3.68 -11.91
CA THR A 155 -10.63 3.44 -12.28
C THR A 155 -11.20 2.24 -11.54
N LEU A 156 -12.54 2.18 -11.41
CA LEU A 156 -13.21 1.02 -10.82
C LEU A 156 -12.90 -0.27 -11.61
N LYS A 157 -12.99 -0.22 -12.94
CA LYS A 157 -12.70 -1.36 -13.82
C LYS A 157 -11.28 -1.89 -13.59
N HIS A 158 -10.30 -1.00 -13.50
CA HIS A 158 -8.92 -1.40 -13.26
C HIS A 158 -8.74 -2.00 -11.86
N TYR A 159 -9.38 -1.41 -10.83
CA TYR A 159 -9.36 -1.97 -9.48
C TYR A 159 -9.94 -3.39 -9.42
N LEU A 160 -11.06 -3.65 -10.08
CA LEU A 160 -11.68 -4.99 -10.07
C LEU A 160 -10.77 -6.04 -10.73
N ALA A 161 -10.15 -5.70 -11.87
CA ALA A 161 -9.19 -6.59 -12.53
C ALA A 161 -7.94 -6.84 -11.66
N PHE A 162 -7.43 -5.79 -11.00
CA PHE A 162 -6.33 -5.89 -10.06
C PHE A 162 -6.68 -6.78 -8.86
N ALA A 163 -7.86 -6.57 -8.26
CA ALA A 163 -8.32 -7.35 -7.11
C ALA A 163 -8.49 -8.83 -7.45
N GLU A 164 -9.10 -9.14 -8.60
CA GLU A 164 -9.24 -10.51 -9.09
C GLU A 164 -7.87 -11.19 -9.29
N LYS A 165 -6.91 -10.46 -9.87
CA LYS A 165 -5.56 -11.00 -10.11
C LYS A 165 -4.83 -11.33 -8.80
N LEU A 166 -4.94 -10.46 -7.79
CA LEU A 166 -4.35 -10.69 -6.46
C LEU A 166 -5.08 -11.79 -5.69
N GLN A 167 -6.41 -11.90 -5.82
CA GLN A 167 -7.18 -13.01 -5.25
C GLN A 167 -6.76 -14.36 -5.82
N LYS A 168 -6.55 -14.45 -7.14
CA LYS A 168 -6.04 -15.67 -7.79
C LYS A 168 -4.65 -16.04 -7.27
N LYS A 169 -3.73 -15.07 -7.20
CA LYS A 169 -2.37 -15.30 -6.70
C LYS A 169 -2.37 -15.70 -5.21
N ALA A 170 -3.21 -15.07 -4.39
CA ALA A 170 -3.39 -15.46 -2.99
C ALA A 170 -3.84 -16.92 -2.86
N LYS A 171 -4.81 -17.34 -3.68
CA LYS A 171 -5.30 -18.72 -3.73
C LYS A 171 -4.23 -19.71 -4.19
N GLU A 172 -3.47 -19.35 -5.22
CA GLU A 172 -2.38 -20.17 -5.76
C GLU A 172 -1.29 -20.44 -4.73
N LEU A 173 -0.94 -19.44 -3.91
CA LEU A 173 0.11 -19.54 -2.89
C LEU A 173 -0.38 -20.16 -1.57
N SER A 174 -1.69 -20.27 -1.37
CA SER A 174 -2.28 -20.82 -0.14
C SER A 174 -2.39 -22.34 -0.24
N VAL A 175 -1.25 -23.02 -0.09
CA VAL A 175 -1.14 -24.49 -0.09
C VAL A 175 -0.54 -24.99 1.24
N ASP A 176 -0.84 -26.23 1.61
CA ASP A 176 -0.19 -26.96 2.72
C ASP A 176 -0.12 -26.22 4.07
N GLY A 177 -1.22 -25.60 4.48
CA GLY A 177 -1.35 -24.91 5.77
C GLY A 177 -0.84 -23.46 5.77
N GLU A 178 -0.29 -22.97 4.65
CA GLU A 178 -0.03 -21.55 4.43
C GLU A 178 -1.29 -20.85 3.90
N SER A 179 -1.55 -19.64 4.36
CA SER A 179 -2.68 -18.81 3.92
C SER A 179 -2.20 -17.41 3.59
N PHE A 180 -2.44 -17.00 2.34
CA PHE A 180 -2.23 -15.63 1.88
C PHE A 180 -3.58 -14.97 1.62
N THR A 181 -3.71 -13.72 2.05
CA THR A 181 -4.81 -12.86 1.63
C THR A 181 -4.41 -12.02 0.42
N PRO A 182 -5.36 -11.49 -0.38
CA PRO A 182 -5.07 -10.48 -1.39
C PRO A 182 -4.26 -9.30 -0.84
N THR A 183 -4.52 -8.89 0.41
CA THR A 183 -3.74 -7.83 1.07
C THR A 183 -2.30 -8.27 1.39
N ASP A 184 -2.05 -9.54 1.69
CA ASP A 184 -0.67 -10.07 1.83
C ASP A 184 0.10 -10.01 0.52
N ILE A 185 -0.56 -10.38 -0.59
CA ILE A 185 0.04 -10.29 -1.93
C ILE A 185 0.39 -8.84 -2.26
N GLU A 186 -0.52 -7.89 -2.04
CA GLU A 186 -0.26 -6.46 -2.21
C GLU A 186 0.96 -6.01 -1.40
N ARG A 187 1.02 -6.36 -0.11
CA ARG A 187 2.10 -5.93 0.78
C ARG A 187 3.44 -6.53 0.39
N ALA A 188 3.47 -7.80 -0.01
CA ALA A 188 4.68 -8.46 -0.49
C ALA A 188 5.23 -7.79 -1.76
N LEU A 189 4.35 -7.46 -2.72
CA LEU A 189 4.73 -6.72 -3.93
C LEU A 189 5.27 -5.32 -3.57
N TRP A 190 4.55 -4.59 -2.73
CA TRP A 190 4.97 -3.26 -2.28
C TRP A 190 6.34 -3.32 -1.59
N SER A 191 6.54 -4.25 -0.65
CA SER A 191 7.81 -4.45 0.06
C SER A 191 8.96 -4.75 -0.88
N SER A 192 8.71 -5.56 -1.91
CA SER A 192 9.70 -5.89 -2.93
C SER A 192 10.13 -4.64 -3.70
N VAL A 193 9.17 -3.85 -4.19
CA VAL A 193 9.46 -2.64 -4.96
C VAL A 193 10.17 -1.58 -4.13
N VAL A 194 9.72 -1.35 -2.89
CA VAL A 194 10.36 -0.38 -1.99
C VAL A 194 11.77 -0.82 -1.62
N GLY A 195 11.99 -2.12 -1.39
CA GLY A 195 13.31 -2.69 -1.17
C GLY A 195 14.27 -2.47 -2.33
N SER A 196 13.83 -2.75 -3.57
CA SER A 196 14.63 -2.51 -4.78
C SER A 196 14.97 -1.03 -4.99
N LYS A 197 14.01 -0.12 -4.73
CA LYS A 197 14.26 1.33 -4.80
C LYS A 197 15.33 1.77 -3.81
N ALA A 198 15.26 1.31 -2.55
CA ALA A 198 16.23 1.67 -1.52
C ALA A 198 17.67 1.22 -1.87
N LEU A 199 17.82 0.00 -2.41
CA LEU A 199 19.11 -0.50 -2.89
C LEU A 199 19.67 0.36 -4.03
N SER A 200 18.82 0.71 -5.01
CA SER A 200 19.23 1.54 -6.15
C SER A 200 19.63 2.98 -5.75
N SER A 201 19.08 3.52 -4.66
CA SER A 201 19.52 4.80 -4.11
C SER A 201 20.85 4.70 -3.38
N SER A 202 21.08 3.62 -2.61
CA SER A 202 22.36 3.43 -1.89
C SER A 202 23.55 3.18 -2.82
N GLU A 203 23.34 2.55 -3.98
CA GLU A 203 24.40 2.33 -4.98
C GLU A 203 24.84 3.63 -5.67
N LYS A 204 23.96 4.65 -5.73
CA LYS A 204 24.28 5.95 -6.32
C LYS A 204 25.09 6.86 -5.39
N ASP A 205 25.07 6.58 -4.08
CA ASP A 205 25.80 7.35 -3.06
C ASP A 205 27.20 6.79 -2.75
N VAL A 206 27.67 5.75 -3.48
CA VAL A 206 29.05 5.28 -3.35
C VAL A 206 29.99 6.27 -4.06
N PRO A 207 30.92 6.94 -3.34
CA PRO A 207 31.88 7.84 -3.98
C PRO A 207 32.76 7.02 -4.94
N LYS A 208 32.79 7.40 -6.22
CA LYS A 208 33.78 6.87 -7.17
C LYS A 208 35.18 7.19 -6.62
N ALA A 209 35.90 6.18 -6.15
CA ALA A 209 37.27 6.34 -5.72
C ALA A 209 38.14 6.79 -6.91
N ASP A 210 38.72 8.00 -6.78
CA ASP A 210 39.66 8.57 -7.74
C ASP A 210 40.89 7.68 -7.91
N ALA A 211 41.01 7.04 -9.08
CA ALA A 211 42.24 6.40 -9.52
C ALA A 211 43.28 7.47 -9.90
N LYS A 212 44.02 7.98 -8.92
CA LYS A 212 45.23 8.80 -9.16
C LYS A 212 46.31 7.96 -9.85
N ARG A 213 46.45 8.13 -11.17
CA ARG A 213 47.66 7.75 -11.93
C ARG A 213 48.83 8.62 -11.48
N SER A 214 49.76 8.03 -10.72
CA SER A 214 51.09 8.61 -10.54
C SER A 214 51.96 8.31 -11.77
N SER A 215 52.38 9.34 -12.51
CA SER A 215 53.47 9.22 -13.49
C SER A 215 54.69 9.97 -12.97
N LYS A 216 55.59 9.23 -12.33
CA LYS A 216 56.97 9.65 -12.07
C LYS A 216 57.73 9.56 -13.39
N ARG A 217 58.17 10.68 -13.96
CA ARG A 217 59.23 10.69 -14.98
C ARG A 217 60.46 11.38 -14.42
N LYS A 218 61.49 10.56 -14.18
CA LYS A 218 62.83 10.90 -13.69
C LYS A 218 63.56 11.80 -14.69
N ARG A 219 64.23 12.84 -14.18
CA ARG A 219 65.31 13.58 -14.86
C ARG A 219 66.64 12.85 -14.69
N LYS A 220 67.47 12.82 -15.74
CA LYS A 220 68.95 12.98 -15.76
C LYS A 220 69.52 12.52 -17.12
N PRO A 221 70.78 12.87 -17.45
CA PRO A 221 71.63 13.95 -16.91
C PRO A 221 71.60 15.21 -17.79
#